data_AF-A0A523RWD4-F1
#
_entry.id   AF-A0A523RWD4-F1
#
_cell.length_a   1.000
_cell.length_b   1.000
_cell.length_c   1.000
_cell.angle_alpha   90.00
_cell.angle_beta   90.00
_cell.angle_gamma   90.00
#
_symmetry.space_group_name_H-M   'P 1'
#
loop_
_entity.id
_entity.type
_entity.pdbx_description
1 polymer ?
#
loop_
_entity_poly.entity_id
_entity_poly.type
_entity_poly.pdbx_seq_one_letter_code
_entity_poly.pdbx_strand_id
1 'polypeptide(L)'
;MIPLTLQELSRASGISASHLGRIEKGNRFPSARILQKIAKPLGFEEGDLFTLAGFLSPQPSVVVERPSYGQLHPYVAELLSQEPVETQHAVIAIYNILKRFAREYQFNLDFTEYARRRYPELDEDVITMIEDLIKRGTK
;
A
#
# COMPACT_ATOMS: atom_id res chain seq x y z
N MET A 1 3.26 14.88 7.25
CA MET A 1 3.20 15.13 5.79
C MET A 1 2.31 16.33 5.56
N ILE A 2 2.75 17.33 4.81
CA ILE A 2 1.91 18.47 4.42
C ILE A 2 1.00 17.97 3.29
N PRO A 3 -0.33 18.11 3.40
CA PRO A 3 -1.25 17.69 2.34
C PRO A 3 -1.00 18.50 1.06
N LEU A 4 -0.97 17.83 -0.09
CA LEU A 4 -0.84 18.49 -1.40
C LEU A 4 -2.03 19.43 -1.61
N THR A 5 -1.75 20.73 -1.74
CA THR A 5 -2.78 21.75 -2.00
C THR A 5 -3.16 21.78 -3.48
N LEU A 6 -4.36 22.28 -3.82
CA LEU A 6 -4.77 22.50 -5.21
C LEU A 6 -3.78 23.40 -5.98
N GLN A 7 -3.11 24.33 -5.28
CA GLN A 7 -2.12 25.22 -5.88
C GLN A 7 -0.82 24.49 -6.24
N GLU A 8 -0.40 23.54 -5.40
CA GLU A 8 0.76 22.69 -5.70
C GLU A 8 0.45 21.72 -6.83
N LEU A 9 -0.72 21.09 -6.82
CA LEU A 9 -1.18 20.25 -7.92
C LEU A 9 -1.30 21.05 -9.22
N SER A 10 -1.76 22.29 -9.15
CA SER A 10 -1.86 23.20 -10.29
C SER A 10 -0.48 23.44 -10.92
N ARG A 11 0.52 23.75 -10.08
CA ARG A 11 1.90 23.96 -10.51
C ARG A 11 2.52 22.69 -11.12
N ALA A 12 2.25 21.53 -10.53
CA ALA A 12 2.82 20.26 -10.98
C ALA A 12 2.18 19.72 -12.27
N SER A 13 0.87 19.90 -12.45
CA SER A 13 0.11 19.36 -13.60
C SER A 13 -0.03 20.35 -14.78
N GLY A 14 0.23 21.64 -14.54
CA GLY A 14 -0.04 22.71 -15.49
C GLY A 14 -1.53 22.93 -15.76
N ILE A 15 -2.40 22.53 -14.82
CA ILE A 15 -3.85 22.77 -14.86
C ILE A 15 -4.17 23.87 -13.86
N SER A 16 -5.02 24.83 -14.21
CA SER A 16 -5.35 25.92 -13.29
C SER A 16 -6.05 25.41 -12.02
N ALA A 17 -5.69 25.98 -10.86
CA ALA A 17 -6.29 25.63 -9.57
C ALA A 17 -7.82 25.79 -9.56
N SER A 18 -8.38 26.77 -10.29
CA SER A 18 -9.83 26.93 -10.47
C SER A 18 -10.47 25.74 -11.20
N HIS A 19 -9.79 25.19 -12.22
CA HIS A 19 -10.28 24.03 -12.94
C HIS A 19 -10.19 22.77 -12.06
N LEU A 20 -9.06 22.58 -11.37
CA LEU A 20 -8.89 21.47 -10.43
C LEU A 20 -9.93 21.52 -9.30
N GLY A 21 -10.20 22.68 -8.71
CA GLY A 21 -11.22 22.84 -7.67
C GLY A 21 -12.64 22.58 -8.15
N ARG A 22 -12.95 22.80 -9.45
CA ARG A 22 -14.23 22.39 -10.04
C ARG A 22 -14.32 20.87 -10.22
N ILE A 23 -13.22 20.21 -10.53
CA ILE A 23 -13.13 18.75 -10.63
C ILE A 23 -13.28 18.11 -9.24
N GLU A 24 -12.54 18.60 -8.25
CA GLU A 24 -12.58 18.12 -6.86
C GLU A 24 -13.99 18.23 -6.25
N LYS A 25 -14.71 19.31 -6.53
CA LYS A 25 -16.10 19.51 -6.09
C LYS A 25 -17.13 18.70 -6.89
N GLY A 26 -16.72 17.94 -7.90
CA GLY A 26 -17.63 17.18 -8.78
C GLY A 26 -18.41 18.03 -9.79
N ASN A 27 -18.17 19.36 -9.84
CA ASN A 27 -18.85 20.27 -10.77
C ASN A 27 -18.39 20.11 -12.22
N ARG A 28 -17.27 19.41 -12.45
CA ARG A 28 -16.77 19.12 -13.79
C ARG A 28 -16.05 17.78 -13.84
N PHE A 29 -16.43 16.95 -14.80
CA PHE A 29 -15.74 15.70 -15.03
C PHE A 29 -14.39 15.94 -15.74
N PRO A 30 -13.28 15.31 -15.30
CA PRO A 30 -11.99 15.45 -15.93
C PRO A 30 -11.96 14.73 -17.28
N SER A 31 -11.23 15.27 -18.26
CA SER A 31 -10.93 14.53 -19.50
C SER A 31 -9.76 13.57 -19.30
N ALA A 32 -9.60 12.59 -20.18
CA ALA A 32 -8.45 11.68 -20.19
C ALA A 32 -7.10 12.43 -20.13
N ARG A 33 -6.96 13.53 -20.90
CA ARG A 33 -5.75 14.37 -20.89
C ARG A 33 -5.53 15.08 -19.56
N ILE A 34 -6.59 15.43 -18.85
CA ILE A 34 -6.49 16.01 -17.50
C ILE A 34 -6.05 14.92 -16.51
N LEU A 35 -6.64 13.72 -16.57
CA LEU A 35 -6.27 12.58 -15.73
C LEU A 35 -4.77 12.24 -15.87
N GLN A 36 -4.26 12.14 -17.10
CA GLN A 36 -2.82 11.91 -17.35
C GLN A 36 -1.92 12.96 -16.67
N LYS A 37 -2.31 14.23 -16.77
CA LYS A 37 -1.54 15.34 -16.21
C LYS A 37 -1.53 15.40 -14.69
N ILE A 38 -2.57 14.88 -14.03
CA ILE A 38 -2.67 14.90 -12.56
C ILE A 38 -2.26 13.58 -11.91
N ALA A 39 -2.19 12.47 -12.64
CA ALA A 39 -1.85 11.15 -12.10
C ALA A 39 -0.52 11.14 -11.35
N LYS A 40 0.60 11.47 -12.02
CA LYS A 40 1.94 11.47 -11.40
C LYS A 40 2.06 12.46 -10.23
N PRO A 41 1.60 13.72 -10.34
CA PRO A 41 1.61 14.66 -9.20
C PRO A 41 0.81 14.18 -7.98
N LEU A 42 -0.23 13.37 -8.19
CA LEU A 42 -1.02 12.76 -7.12
C LEU A 42 -0.44 11.43 -6.62
N GLY A 43 0.65 10.93 -7.23
CA GLY A 43 1.27 9.66 -6.87
C GLY A 43 0.54 8.42 -7.39
N PHE A 44 -0.30 8.57 -8.43
CA PHE A 44 -0.98 7.46 -9.08
C PHE A 44 -0.30 7.08 -10.40
N GLU A 45 -0.34 5.79 -10.73
CA GLU A 45 -0.17 5.35 -12.10
C GLU A 45 -1.38 5.80 -12.94
N GLU A 46 -1.15 6.09 -14.23
CA GLU A 46 -2.22 6.58 -15.10
C GLU A 46 -3.37 5.57 -15.20
N GLY A 47 -3.07 4.27 -15.30
CA GLY A 47 -4.08 3.21 -15.34
C GLY A 47 -5.02 3.23 -14.12
N ASP A 48 -4.46 3.36 -12.92
CA ASP A 48 -5.23 3.37 -11.67
C ASP A 48 -6.20 4.55 -11.62
N LEU A 49 -5.72 5.74 -11.98
CA LEU A 49 -6.55 6.94 -11.95
C LEU A 49 -7.64 6.91 -13.03
N PHE A 50 -7.37 6.31 -14.18
CA PHE A 50 -8.36 6.10 -15.24
C PHE A 50 -9.43 5.07 -14.86
N THR A 51 -9.06 4.00 -14.15
CA THR A 51 -10.02 3.05 -13.60
C THR A 51 -10.88 3.70 -12.51
N LEU A 52 -10.28 4.46 -11.59
CA LEU A 52 -11.02 5.21 -10.55
C LEU A 52 -11.99 6.23 -11.14
N ALA A 53 -11.61 6.88 -12.23
CA ALA A 53 -12.46 7.83 -12.94
C ALA A 53 -13.48 7.14 -13.87
N GLY A 54 -13.57 5.81 -13.89
CA GLY A 54 -14.54 5.06 -14.69
C GLY A 54 -14.28 5.09 -16.21
N PHE A 55 -13.10 5.52 -16.65
CA PHE A 55 -12.71 5.49 -18.06
C PHE A 55 -12.29 4.09 -18.53
N LEU A 56 -11.78 3.27 -17.60
CA LEU A 56 -11.39 1.90 -17.86
C LEU A 56 -12.21 0.99 -16.95
N SER A 57 -12.73 -0.11 -17.52
CA SER A 57 -13.14 -1.24 -16.68
C SER A 57 -11.93 -1.71 -15.89
N PRO A 58 -12.09 -2.17 -14.64
CA PRO A 58 -11.01 -2.84 -13.91
C PRO A 58 -10.69 -4.13 -14.67
N GLN A 59 -9.79 -4.02 -15.65
CA GLN A 59 -9.24 -5.18 -16.32
C GLN A 59 -8.19 -5.75 -15.39
N PRO A 60 -8.20 -7.07 -15.13
CA PRO A 60 -7.08 -7.74 -14.48
C PRO A 60 -5.92 -7.73 -15.47
N SER A 61 -5.26 -6.58 -15.60
CA SER A 61 -4.06 -6.41 -16.41
C SER A 61 -3.03 -7.38 -15.89
N VAL A 62 -2.65 -8.33 -16.72
CA VAL A 62 -1.66 -9.39 -16.46
C VAL A 62 -0.26 -8.76 -16.32
N VAL A 63 -0.02 -8.07 -15.21
CA VAL A 63 0.92 -8.51 -14.18
C VAL A 63 0.11 -8.45 -12.89
N VAL A 64 -0.87 -9.34 -12.81
CA VAL A 64 -0.92 -10.10 -11.57
C VAL A 64 0.45 -10.80 -11.55
N GLU A 65 1.45 -10.15 -10.92
CA GLU A 65 1.86 -10.77 -9.67
C GLU A 65 0.50 -11.01 -9.00
N ARG A 66 -0.12 -12.20 -9.24
CA ARG A 66 -0.92 -12.84 -8.19
C ARG A 66 -0.07 -12.51 -7.02
N PRO A 67 -0.48 -11.59 -6.10
CA PRO A 67 0.46 -11.04 -5.17
C PRO A 67 1.20 -12.26 -4.74
N SER A 68 2.51 -12.32 -5.02
CA SER A 68 3.24 -13.45 -4.50
C SER A 68 3.31 -13.01 -3.05
N TYR A 69 2.16 -13.14 -2.36
CA TYR A 69 2.05 -13.71 -1.07
C TYR A 69 3.10 -14.81 -1.18
N GLY A 70 4.32 -14.54 -0.72
CA GLY A 70 4.96 -15.55 0.09
C GLY A 70 3.82 -15.98 0.99
N GLN A 71 3.28 -17.15 0.67
CA GLN A 71 1.94 -17.61 1.04
C GLN A 71 1.66 -17.06 2.43
N LEU A 72 0.60 -16.25 2.61
CA LEU A 72 0.21 -15.83 3.95
C LEU A 72 0.29 -17.09 4.80
N HIS A 73 1.03 -17.03 5.91
CA HIS A 73 1.28 -18.21 6.72
C HIS A 73 -0.05 -18.94 6.92
N PRO A 74 -0.15 -20.25 6.67
CA PRO A 74 -1.43 -20.95 6.56
C PRO A 74 -2.40 -20.64 7.71
N TYR A 75 -1.86 -20.53 8.92
CA TYR A 75 -2.60 -20.10 10.11
C TYR A 75 -3.24 -18.70 10.00
N VAL A 76 -2.50 -17.72 9.46
CA VAL A 76 -3.00 -16.35 9.28
C VAL A 76 -4.05 -16.30 8.18
N ALA A 77 -3.86 -17.06 7.10
CA ALA A 77 -4.84 -17.18 6.04
C ALA A 77 -6.16 -17.80 6.54
N GLU A 78 -6.05 -18.85 7.35
CA GLU A 78 -7.19 -19.51 7.99
C GLU A 78 -7.92 -18.56 8.95
N LEU A 79 -7.19 -17.87 9.83
CA LEU A 79 -7.78 -16.90 10.76
C LEU A 79 -8.53 -15.80 10.01
N LEU A 80 -7.90 -15.24 8.97
CA LEU A 80 -8.49 -14.15 8.19
C LEU A 80 -9.72 -14.61 7.40
N SER A 81 -9.78 -15.87 6.97
CA SER A 81 -10.93 -16.41 6.24
C SER A 81 -12.23 -16.45 7.05
N GLN A 82 -12.13 -16.43 8.39
CA GLN A 82 -13.27 -16.43 9.29
C GLN A 82 -13.86 -15.01 9.48
N GLU A 83 -13.16 -13.97 9.01
CA GLU A 83 -13.59 -12.59 9.14
C GLU A 83 -14.53 -12.17 7.99
N PRO A 84 -15.38 -11.15 8.17
CA PRO A 84 -16.13 -10.53 7.09
C PRO A 84 -15.22 -10.04 5.96
N VAL A 85 -15.69 -10.10 4.72
CA VAL A 85 -14.90 -9.77 3.51
C VAL A 85 -14.32 -8.35 3.57
N GLU A 86 -15.06 -7.40 4.16
CA GLU A 86 -14.63 -6.03 4.36
C GLU A 86 -13.40 -5.95 5.28
N THR A 87 -13.39 -6.75 6.36
CA THR A 87 -12.27 -6.85 7.29
C THR A 87 -11.07 -7.50 6.62
N GLN A 88 -11.27 -8.57 5.85
CA GLN A 88 -10.20 -9.22 5.10
C GLN A 88 -9.49 -8.23 4.17
N HIS A 89 -10.29 -7.47 3.39
CA HIS A 89 -9.77 -6.45 2.48
C HIS A 89 -9.04 -5.32 3.21
N ALA A 90 -9.58 -4.85 4.34
CA ALA A 90 -8.94 -3.81 5.15
C ALA A 90 -7.57 -4.29 5.69
N VAL A 91 -7.49 -5.50 6.23
CA VAL A 91 -6.25 -6.08 6.76
C VAL A 91 -5.22 -6.26 5.65
N ILE A 92 -5.62 -6.76 4.49
CA ILE A 92 -4.73 -6.93 3.33
C ILE A 92 -4.22 -5.58 2.84
N ALA A 93 -5.08 -4.56 2.74
CA ALA A 93 -4.70 -3.22 2.32
C ALA A 93 -3.66 -2.61 3.29
N ILE A 94 -3.92 -2.71 4.60
CA ILE A 94 -2.99 -2.26 5.64
C ILE A 94 -1.65 -3.01 5.55
N TYR A 95 -1.68 -4.33 5.44
CA TYR A 95 -0.47 -5.14 5.30
C TYR A 95 0.38 -4.69 4.10
N ASN A 96 -0.24 -4.44 2.95
CA ASN A 96 0.47 -3.98 1.76
C ASN A 96 1.07 -2.58 1.92
N ILE A 97 0.35 -1.67 2.57
CA ILE A 97 0.85 -0.33 2.92
C ILE A 97 2.09 -0.46 3.82
N LEU A 98 1.99 -1.26 4.88
CA LEU A 98 3.11 -1.50 5.81
C LEU A 98 4.30 -2.17 5.12
N LYS A 99 4.07 -3.15 4.24
CA LYS A 99 5.11 -3.81 3.46
C LYS A 99 5.80 -2.87 2.48
N ARG A 100 5.07 -1.90 1.91
CA ARG A 100 5.64 -0.84 1.06
C ARG A 100 6.53 0.08 1.89
N PHE A 101 6.05 0.57 3.03
CA PHE A 101 6.83 1.40 3.94
C PHE A 101 8.10 0.70 4.43
N ALA A 102 8.01 -0.58 4.84
CA ALA A 102 9.17 -1.34 5.29
C ALA A 102 10.26 -1.45 4.22
N ARG A 103 9.88 -1.64 2.95
CA ARG A 103 10.83 -1.67 1.82
C ARG A 103 11.43 -0.29 1.54
N GLU A 104 10.61 0.75 1.55
CA GLU A 104 11.01 2.13 1.23
C GLU A 104 11.98 2.71 2.28
N TYR A 105 11.78 2.39 3.55
CA TYR A 105 12.60 2.89 4.66
C TYR A 105 13.71 1.93 5.10
N GLN A 106 13.98 0.85 4.34
CA GLN A 106 14.87 -0.24 4.76
C GLN A 106 14.60 -0.68 6.21
N PHE A 107 13.32 -0.72 6.58
CA PHE A 107 12.88 -1.07 7.92
C PHE A 107 13.06 -2.59 8.07
N ASN A 108 14.30 -3.01 8.33
CA ASN A 108 14.57 -4.32 8.89
C ASN A 108 14.11 -4.25 10.34
N LEU A 109 12.87 -4.69 10.58
CA LEU A 109 12.45 -5.09 11.91
C LEU A 109 13.33 -6.28 12.31
N ASP A 110 14.43 -5.98 12.99
CA ASP A 110 15.26 -6.98 13.62
C ASP A 110 14.41 -7.66 14.69
N PHE A 111 14.10 -8.94 14.45
CA PHE A 111 13.31 -9.75 15.37
C PHE A 111 13.95 -9.75 16.76
N THR A 112 15.28 -9.79 16.83
CA THR A 112 16.05 -9.80 18.08
C THR A 112 15.86 -8.50 18.84
N GLU A 113 15.91 -7.36 18.15
CA GLU A 113 15.67 -6.04 18.76
C GLU A 113 14.22 -5.88 19.22
N TYR A 114 13.25 -6.38 18.43
CA TYR A 114 11.84 -6.37 18.81
C TYR A 114 11.58 -7.25 20.05
N ALA A 115 12.11 -8.47 20.06
CA ALA A 115 11.92 -9.44 21.13
C ALA A 115 12.50 -8.90 22.45
N ARG A 116 13.73 -8.37 22.44
CA ARG A 116 14.35 -7.74 23.62
C ARG A 116 13.52 -6.61 24.19
N ARG A 117 12.97 -5.76 23.33
CA ARG A 117 12.20 -4.58 23.76
C ARG A 117 10.82 -4.96 24.29
N ARG A 118 10.18 -5.97 23.71
CA ARG A 118 8.79 -6.32 24.00
C ARG A 118 8.65 -7.40 25.08
N TYR A 119 9.62 -8.30 25.17
CA TYR A 119 9.66 -9.45 26.07
C TYR A 119 11.02 -9.52 26.78
N PRO A 120 11.32 -8.55 27.67
CA PRO A 120 12.58 -8.49 28.39
C PRO A 120 12.83 -9.70 29.32
N GLU A 121 11.79 -10.49 29.60
CA GLU A 121 11.85 -11.71 30.38
C GLU A 121 12.35 -12.94 29.61
N LEU A 122 12.46 -12.87 28.28
CA LEU A 122 12.96 -13.99 27.47
C LEU A 122 14.48 -14.07 27.49
N ASP A 123 15.01 -15.27 27.71
CA ASP A 123 16.43 -15.54 27.61
C ASP A 123 16.95 -15.37 26.17
N GLU A 124 18.18 -14.85 26.02
CA GLU A 124 18.83 -14.60 24.72
C GLU A 124 18.96 -15.86 23.87
N ASP A 125 19.15 -17.02 24.49
CA ASP A 125 19.23 -18.31 23.81
C ASP A 125 17.90 -18.66 23.12
N VAL A 126 16.78 -18.31 23.74
CA VAL A 126 15.43 -18.54 23.19
C VAL A 126 15.18 -17.59 22.02
N ILE A 127 15.56 -16.31 22.16
CA ILE A 127 15.44 -15.32 21.09
C ILE A 127 16.25 -15.75 19.87
N THR A 128 17.51 -16.17 20.09
CA THR A 128 18.42 -16.63 19.04
C THR A 128 17.88 -17.89 18.35
N MET A 129 17.37 -18.86 19.13
CA MET A 129 16.77 -20.08 18.57
C MET A 129 15.59 -19.76 17.64
N ILE A 130 14.72 -18.82 18.04
CA ILE A 130 13.58 -18.42 17.24
C ILE A 130 14.02 -17.67 15.98
N GLU A 131 15.00 -16.77 16.10
CA GLU A 131 15.57 -16.06 14.94
C GLU A 131 16.11 -17.04 13.89
N ASP A 132 16.82 -18.08 14.35
CA ASP A 132 17.36 -19.15 13.52
C ASP A 132 16.25 -19.95 12.81
N LEU A 133 15.16 -20.27 13.53
CA LEU A 133 14.00 -20.95 12.96
C LEU A 133 13.32 -20.12 11.87
N ILE A 134 13.14 -18.81 12.10
CA ILE A 134 12.55 -17.87 11.13
C ILE A 134 13.41 -17.81 9.86
N LYS A 135 14.73 -17.68 10.01
CA LYS A 135 15.68 -17.62 8.87
C LYS A 135 15.72 -18.92 8.06
N ARG A 136 15.50 -20.08 8.70
CA ARG A 136 15.47 -21.39 8.03
C ARG A 136 14.16 -21.63 7.27
N GLY A 137 13.04 -21.10 7.76
CA GLY A 137 11.71 -21.27 7.12
C GLY A 137 11.44 -20.34 5.93
N THR A 138 12.33 -19.40 5.63
CA THR A 138 12.17 -18.41 4.53
C THR A 138 12.97 -18.75 3.28
N LYS A 139 13.56 -19.96 3.20
CA LYS A 139 14.32 -20.45 2.04
C LYS A 139 13.53 -21.40 1.15
#